data_AF-A0A7L0PBU5-F1
#
_entry.id   AF-A0A7L0PBU5-F1
#
_cell.length_a   1.000
_cell.length_b   1.000
_cell.length_c   1.000
_cell.angle_alpha   90.00
_cell.angle_beta   90.00
_cell.angle_gamma   90.00
#
_symmetry.space_group_name_H-M   'P 1'
#
loop_
_entity.id
_entity.type
_entity.pdbx_description
1 polymer ?
#
loop_
_entity_poly.entity_id
_entity_poly.type
_entity_poly.pdbx_seq_one_letter_code
_entity_poly.pdbx_strand_id
1 'polypeptide(L)'
;VAQAVRALVLVPSKELGQQVVRSLRQLAAFCARDVRVADLCAQTDLAAQRPVLMEKPDVVVGTPARVLAHLSAHSLSLQHSLELLVLDEADLLLSFGFGEDIKSLLWAQQLHAHVPPTLPQRVQVTVRPPEPQLPGSSQLRQFVVRCGTEEDKFLLLCALLKLRLLRGRALLFVGTLARCYRLKLFLEQFGIPACALNSELPARSRCHVITQFNRGIYDYIVATDEEAPAVPAEQPPRKKRKGAAQSKGKDPEYGVARGIDFQNVAAVINFDVPPTVESYIHRVGRTARADNPGTALTFALPEEQDDLARIEDALAGENGESMLQPYKFSTEEIEALRYRCRDAMRSVTKQAVKEARLREIKDELLNSEKLKAYFEDNPRDLHVLRHDKPLHPAIVKPHLRNVPEYL
;
A
#
# COMPACT_ATOMS: atom_id res chain seq x y z
N VAL A 1 -19.38 -23.71 -29.01
CA VAL A 1 -18.46 -22.57 -29.23
C VAL A 1 -17.04 -23.10 -29.08
N ALA A 2 -16.12 -22.81 -30.01
CA ALA A 2 -14.74 -23.26 -29.88
C ALA A 2 -14.07 -22.57 -28.69
N GLN A 3 -13.41 -23.34 -27.82
CA GLN A 3 -12.72 -22.79 -26.65
C GLN A 3 -11.50 -22.00 -27.10
N ALA A 4 -11.41 -20.76 -26.64
CA ALA A 4 -10.38 -19.80 -27.01
C ALA A 4 -10.30 -18.69 -25.95
N VAL A 5 -9.15 -18.02 -25.87
CA VAL A 5 -8.97 -16.90 -24.94
C VAL A 5 -9.80 -15.72 -25.42
N ARG A 6 -10.86 -15.41 -24.66
CA ARG A 6 -11.83 -14.34 -24.95
C ARG A 6 -11.58 -13.10 -24.10
N ALA A 7 -11.06 -13.25 -22.89
CA ALA A 7 -10.76 -12.15 -22.00
C ALA A 7 -9.30 -12.16 -21.54
N LEU A 8 -8.67 -10.99 -21.55
CA LEU A 8 -7.34 -10.75 -21.00
C LEU A 8 -7.43 -9.68 -19.91
N VAL A 9 -6.91 -9.99 -18.72
CA VAL A 9 -6.80 -9.05 -17.61
C VAL A 9 -5.32 -8.79 -17.34
N LEU A 10 -4.91 -7.53 -17.56
CA LEU A 10 -3.55 -7.07 -17.26
C LEU A 10 -3.51 -6.44 -15.87
N VAL A 11 -2.56 -6.89 -15.06
CA VAL A 11 -2.34 -6.44 -13.68
C VAL A 11 -0.88 -5.99 -13.48
N PRO A 12 -0.61 -4.99 -12.62
CA PRO A 12 0.74 -4.47 -12.41
C PRO A 12 1.63 -5.39 -11.57
N SER A 13 1.06 -6.32 -10.81
CA SER A 13 1.82 -7.18 -9.89
C SER A 13 1.33 -8.62 -9.93
N LYS A 14 2.19 -9.54 -9.46
CA LYS A 14 1.84 -10.96 -9.37
C LYS A 14 0.71 -11.18 -8.37
N GLU A 15 0.75 -10.45 -7.28
CA GLU A 15 -0.15 -10.61 -6.16
C GLU A 15 -1.55 -10.12 -6.49
N LEU A 16 -1.68 -8.99 -7.19
CA LEU A 16 -2.99 -8.56 -7.70
C LEU A 16 -3.55 -9.60 -8.66
N GLY A 17 -2.70 -10.15 -9.54
CA GLY A 17 -3.09 -11.24 -10.43
C GLY A 17 -3.66 -12.44 -9.69
N GLN A 18 -3.01 -12.87 -8.61
CA GLN A 18 -3.52 -13.98 -7.79
C GLN A 18 -4.86 -13.63 -7.12
N GLN A 19 -5.06 -12.38 -6.69
CA GLN A 19 -6.33 -11.92 -6.14
C GLN A 19 -7.44 -11.95 -7.20
N VAL A 20 -7.18 -11.39 -8.38
CA VAL A 20 -8.11 -11.38 -9.51
C VAL A 20 -8.46 -12.80 -9.94
N VAL A 21 -7.47 -13.68 -10.08
CA VAL A 21 -7.68 -15.09 -10.43
C VAL A 21 -8.54 -15.81 -9.37
N ARG A 22 -8.30 -15.57 -8.08
CA ARG A 22 -9.11 -16.14 -7.00
C ARG A 22 -10.57 -15.67 -7.11
N SER A 23 -10.79 -14.36 -7.28
CA SER A 23 -12.13 -13.79 -7.41
C SER A 23 -12.85 -14.31 -8.65
N LEU A 24 -12.19 -14.36 -9.81
CA LEU A 24 -12.77 -14.91 -11.03
C LEU A 24 -13.13 -16.40 -10.89
N ARG A 25 -12.30 -17.20 -10.21
CA ARG A 25 -12.61 -18.61 -9.93
C ARG A 25 -13.78 -18.78 -8.97
N GLN A 26 -13.93 -17.88 -7.99
CA GLN A 26 -15.09 -17.88 -7.09
C GLN A 26 -16.37 -17.52 -7.85
N LEU A 27 -16.32 -16.54 -8.74
CA LEU A 27 -17.46 -16.17 -9.59
C LEU A 27 -17.82 -17.29 -10.58
N ALA A 28 -16.80 -17.96 -11.15
CA ALA A 28 -16.98 -19.07 -12.06
C ALA A 28 -17.22 -20.42 -11.36
N ALA A 29 -17.37 -20.47 -10.03
CA ALA A 29 -17.41 -21.73 -9.28
C ALA A 29 -18.50 -22.69 -9.77
N PHE A 30 -19.67 -22.17 -10.17
CA PHE A 30 -20.80 -22.97 -10.66
C PHE A 30 -20.77 -23.24 -12.17
N CYS A 31 -19.87 -22.59 -12.91
CA CYS A 31 -19.66 -22.78 -14.35
C CYS A 31 -18.20 -23.13 -14.70
N ALA A 32 -17.45 -23.71 -13.76
CA ALA A 32 -16.03 -23.98 -13.91
C ALA A 32 -15.70 -24.97 -15.04
N ARG A 33 -16.70 -25.73 -15.52
CA ARG A 33 -16.58 -26.60 -16.70
C ARG A 33 -16.59 -25.81 -18.01
N ASP A 34 -17.27 -24.67 -18.01
CA ASP A 34 -17.51 -23.84 -19.19
C ASP A 34 -16.62 -22.60 -19.25
N VAL A 35 -16.16 -22.09 -18.08
CA VAL A 35 -15.29 -20.92 -17.96
C VAL A 35 -13.99 -21.30 -17.27
N ARG A 36 -12.89 -21.34 -18.03
CA ARG A 36 -11.55 -21.63 -17.50
C ARG A 36 -10.74 -20.35 -17.33
N VAL A 37 -10.08 -20.22 -16.17
CA VAL A 37 -9.25 -19.06 -15.81
C VAL A 37 -7.80 -19.49 -15.59
N ALA A 38 -6.89 -18.95 -16.40
CA ALA A 38 -5.46 -19.18 -16.32
C ALA A 38 -4.70 -18.02 -15.66
N ASP A 39 -3.71 -18.37 -14.84
CA ASP A 39 -2.82 -17.44 -14.14
C ASP A 39 -1.43 -17.44 -14.79
N LEU A 40 -1.06 -16.31 -15.39
CA LEU A 40 0.27 -16.06 -15.96
C LEU A 40 1.13 -15.15 -15.08
N CYS A 41 0.65 -14.74 -13.90
CA CYS A 41 1.38 -13.84 -13.00
C CYS A 41 2.51 -14.54 -12.23
N ALA A 42 2.50 -15.88 -12.16
CA ALA A 42 3.53 -16.64 -11.46
C ALA A 42 4.90 -16.55 -12.16
N GLN A 43 5.97 -16.37 -11.35
CA GLN A 43 7.37 -16.51 -11.78
C GLN A 43 7.74 -17.99 -11.97
N THR A 44 7.07 -18.65 -12.90
CA THR A 44 7.43 -20.01 -13.37
C THR A 44 8.10 -19.90 -14.73
N ASP A 45 8.69 -20.97 -15.24
CA ASP A 45 9.20 -20.97 -16.62
C ASP A 45 8.06 -20.91 -17.64
N LEU A 46 8.30 -20.25 -18.78
CA LEU A 46 7.31 -20.16 -19.88
C LEU A 46 6.89 -21.56 -20.36
N ALA A 47 7.83 -22.52 -20.34
CA ALA A 47 7.59 -23.90 -20.70
C ALA A 47 6.60 -24.61 -19.77
N ALA A 48 6.62 -24.29 -18.47
CA ALA A 48 5.71 -24.87 -17.49
C ALA A 48 4.26 -24.37 -17.64
N GLN A 49 4.07 -23.16 -18.19
CA GLN A 49 2.75 -22.55 -18.44
C GLN A 49 2.16 -22.92 -19.80
N ARG A 50 2.97 -23.47 -20.73
CA ARG A 50 2.51 -23.90 -22.06
C ARG A 50 1.35 -24.89 -22.03
N PRO A 51 1.38 -25.97 -21.21
CA PRO A 51 0.27 -26.92 -21.14
C PRO A 51 -1.05 -26.27 -20.74
N VAL A 52 -1.01 -25.35 -19.77
CA VAL A 52 -2.19 -24.60 -19.30
C VAL A 52 -2.80 -23.76 -20.42
N LEU A 53 -1.96 -23.13 -21.26
CA LEU A 53 -2.41 -22.34 -22.41
C LEU A 53 -2.88 -23.21 -23.58
N MET A 54 -2.35 -24.43 -23.74
CA MET A 54 -2.81 -25.39 -24.75
C MET A 54 -4.24 -25.89 -24.49
N GLU A 55 -4.69 -25.88 -23.24
CA GLU A 55 -6.10 -26.13 -22.90
C GLU A 55 -7.05 -25.00 -23.34
N LYS A 56 -6.51 -23.90 -23.89
CA LYS A 56 -7.27 -22.75 -24.40
C LYS A 56 -8.24 -22.18 -23.35
N PRO A 57 -7.73 -21.65 -22.23
CA PRO A 57 -8.56 -21.03 -21.20
C PRO A 57 -9.37 -19.87 -21.78
N ASP A 58 -10.56 -19.61 -21.22
CA ASP A 58 -11.45 -18.54 -21.67
C ASP A 58 -10.98 -17.16 -21.18
N VAL A 59 -10.41 -17.12 -19.96
CA VAL A 59 -9.87 -15.92 -19.32
C VAL A 59 -8.41 -16.12 -18.96
N VAL A 60 -7.57 -15.15 -19.32
CA VAL A 60 -6.15 -15.11 -18.95
C VAL A 60 -5.89 -13.88 -18.08
N VAL A 61 -5.25 -14.07 -16.93
CA VAL A 61 -4.78 -12.98 -16.06
C VAL A 61 -3.26 -13.00 -16.04
N GLY A 62 -2.61 -11.87 -16.27
CA GLY A 62 -1.14 -11.80 -16.37
C GLY A 62 -0.57 -10.41 -16.23
N THR A 63 0.73 -10.31 -15.93
CA THR A 63 1.46 -9.03 -16.03
C THR A 63 1.80 -8.74 -17.50
N PRO A 64 1.86 -7.46 -17.93
CA PRO A 64 2.08 -7.10 -19.33
C PRO A 64 3.32 -7.76 -19.96
N ALA A 65 4.47 -7.66 -19.30
CA ALA A 65 5.71 -8.27 -19.75
C ALA A 65 5.60 -9.79 -19.96
N ARG A 66 4.84 -10.47 -19.09
CA ARG A 66 4.71 -11.92 -19.14
C ARG A 66 3.75 -12.40 -20.22
N VAL A 67 2.64 -11.68 -20.39
CA VAL A 67 1.70 -11.92 -21.49
C VAL A 67 2.40 -11.69 -22.83
N LEU A 68 3.18 -10.61 -22.94
CA LEU A 68 3.97 -10.31 -24.14
C LEU A 68 4.97 -11.43 -24.44
N ALA A 69 5.70 -11.94 -23.45
CA ALA A 69 6.61 -13.07 -23.62
C ALA A 69 5.91 -14.33 -24.15
N HIS A 70 4.68 -14.62 -23.68
CA HIS A 70 3.90 -15.76 -24.18
C HIS A 70 3.40 -15.58 -25.62
N LEU A 71 3.06 -14.35 -26.02
CA LEU A 71 2.72 -14.01 -27.40
C LEU A 71 3.93 -14.12 -28.33
N SER A 72 5.08 -13.57 -27.93
CA SER A 72 6.34 -13.70 -28.69
C SER A 72 6.78 -15.16 -28.83
N ALA A 73 6.57 -15.98 -27.79
CA ALA A 73 6.84 -17.42 -27.83
C ALA A 73 5.78 -18.26 -28.57
N HIS A 74 4.75 -17.63 -29.16
CA HIS A 74 3.65 -18.28 -29.88
C HIS A 74 2.89 -19.32 -29.04
N SER A 75 2.98 -19.21 -27.71
CA SER A 75 2.29 -20.09 -26.75
C SER A 75 0.89 -19.59 -26.39
N LEU A 76 0.63 -18.31 -26.66
CA LEU A 76 -0.66 -17.64 -26.51
C LEU A 76 -1.02 -17.02 -27.87
N SER A 77 -2.28 -17.10 -28.27
CA SER A 77 -2.80 -16.42 -29.45
C SER A 77 -4.10 -15.72 -29.09
N LEU A 78 -4.19 -14.43 -29.43
CA LEU A 78 -5.31 -13.54 -29.06
C LEU A 78 -5.97 -12.85 -30.26
N GLN A 79 -5.29 -12.81 -31.42
CA GLN A 79 -5.60 -11.95 -32.58
C GLN A 79 -7.03 -12.08 -33.10
N HIS A 80 -7.65 -13.25 -32.97
CA HIS A 80 -8.97 -13.54 -33.55
C HIS A 80 -10.03 -13.90 -32.50
N SER A 81 -9.63 -14.02 -31.23
CA SER A 81 -10.50 -14.55 -30.16
C SER A 81 -10.74 -13.57 -29.02
N LEU A 82 -9.89 -12.57 -28.85
CA LEU A 82 -10.01 -11.61 -27.75
C LEU A 82 -11.20 -10.67 -27.97
N GLU A 83 -12.13 -10.67 -27.02
CA GLU A 83 -13.35 -9.86 -26.99
C GLU A 83 -13.25 -8.77 -25.88
N LEU A 84 -12.52 -9.04 -24.79
CA LEU A 84 -12.41 -8.17 -23.62
C LEU A 84 -10.95 -7.98 -23.18
N LEU A 85 -10.53 -6.73 -23.03
CA LEU A 85 -9.23 -6.38 -22.45
C LEU A 85 -9.44 -5.48 -21.23
N VAL A 86 -9.01 -5.94 -20.06
CA VAL A 86 -9.11 -5.20 -18.81
C VAL A 86 -7.71 -4.75 -18.40
N LEU A 87 -7.55 -3.45 -18.14
CA LEU A 87 -6.35 -2.87 -17.53
C LEU A 87 -6.69 -2.53 -16.09
N ASP A 88 -6.26 -3.37 -15.16
CA ASP A 88 -6.48 -3.14 -13.74
C ASP A 88 -5.34 -2.29 -13.17
N GLU A 89 -5.67 -1.28 -12.35
CA GLU A 89 -4.70 -0.32 -11.80
C GLU A 89 -3.79 0.31 -12.89
N ALA A 90 -4.40 0.97 -13.87
CA ALA A 90 -3.70 1.47 -15.06
C ALA A 90 -2.64 2.54 -14.77
N ASP A 91 -2.82 3.35 -13.72
CA ASP A 91 -1.82 4.30 -13.22
C ASP A 91 -0.55 3.56 -12.76
N LEU A 92 -0.71 2.44 -12.05
CA LEU A 92 0.38 1.60 -11.62
C LEU A 92 1.08 0.92 -12.79
N LEU A 93 0.31 0.36 -13.72
CA LEU A 93 0.85 -0.24 -14.94
C LEU A 93 1.79 0.70 -15.69
N LEU A 94 1.40 1.97 -15.82
CA LEU A 94 2.23 3.00 -16.46
C LEU A 94 3.43 3.41 -15.61
N SER A 95 3.26 3.61 -14.30
CA SER A 95 4.36 3.97 -13.39
C SER A 95 5.44 2.89 -13.28
N PHE A 96 5.07 1.62 -13.51
CA PHE A 96 5.98 0.47 -13.52
C PHE A 96 6.80 0.33 -14.80
N GLY A 97 6.56 1.21 -15.77
CA GLY A 97 7.24 1.16 -17.06
C GLY A 97 6.64 0.15 -18.03
N PHE A 98 5.48 -0.45 -17.72
CA PHE A 98 4.80 -1.36 -18.67
C PHE A 98 4.11 -0.63 -19.82
N GLY A 99 4.28 0.69 -19.95
CA GLY A 99 3.66 1.48 -21.02
C GLY A 99 4.03 0.98 -22.43
N GLU A 100 5.29 0.63 -22.67
CA GLU A 100 5.74 0.09 -23.96
C GLU A 100 5.25 -1.35 -24.20
N ASP A 101 5.18 -2.16 -23.14
CA ASP A 101 4.64 -3.52 -23.21
C ASP A 101 3.14 -3.49 -23.55
N ILE A 102 2.38 -2.60 -22.92
CA ILE A 102 0.94 -2.41 -23.19
C ILE A 102 0.72 -1.90 -24.61
N LYS A 103 1.50 -0.91 -25.07
CA LYS A 103 1.45 -0.47 -26.47
C LYS A 103 1.74 -1.61 -27.44
N SER A 104 2.77 -2.40 -27.16
CA SER A 104 3.13 -3.57 -27.97
C SER A 104 2.02 -4.62 -28.01
N LEU A 105 1.36 -4.86 -26.87
CA LEU A 105 0.19 -5.73 -26.77
C LEU A 105 -0.98 -5.21 -27.61
N LEU A 106 -1.31 -3.93 -27.49
CA LEU A 106 -2.39 -3.29 -28.28
C LEU A 106 -2.09 -3.34 -29.78
N TRP A 107 -0.85 -3.05 -30.18
CA TRP A 107 -0.41 -3.07 -31.57
C TRP A 107 -0.45 -4.48 -32.16
N ALA A 108 -0.02 -5.49 -31.39
CA ALA A 108 -0.08 -6.90 -31.79
C ALA A 108 -1.53 -7.41 -31.98
N GLN A 109 -2.52 -6.73 -31.40
CA GLN A 109 -3.95 -7.00 -31.59
C GLN A 109 -4.62 -6.12 -32.65
N GLN A 110 -3.85 -5.31 -33.41
CA GLN A 110 -4.40 -4.30 -34.35
C GLN A 110 -5.35 -3.29 -33.70
N LEU A 111 -5.21 -3.05 -32.39
CA LEU A 111 -5.98 -2.03 -31.67
C LEU A 111 -5.27 -0.69 -31.88
N HIS A 112 -5.78 0.13 -32.82
CA HIS A 112 -5.26 1.48 -33.02
C HIS A 112 -5.51 2.33 -31.77
N ALA A 113 -4.44 2.65 -31.03
CA ALA A 113 -4.48 3.50 -29.85
C ALA A 113 -4.59 4.98 -30.24
N HIS A 114 -5.81 5.44 -30.53
CA HIS A 114 -6.22 6.84 -30.41
C HIS A 114 -7.59 6.88 -29.72
N VAL A 115 -7.73 7.69 -28.67
CA VAL A 115 -8.96 7.89 -27.89
C VAL A 115 -9.51 9.29 -28.23
N PRO A 116 -10.83 9.53 -28.42
CA PRO A 116 -11.87 8.91 -29.27
C PRO A 116 -12.38 9.98 -30.34
N PRO A 117 -13.32 9.74 -31.30
CA PRO A 117 -14.64 9.10 -31.17
C PRO A 117 -14.93 8.00 -32.20
N THR A 118 -15.82 7.08 -31.81
CA THR A 118 -16.35 5.96 -32.62
C THR A 118 -15.32 4.92 -33.10
N LEU A 119 -15.01 3.99 -32.20
CA LEU A 119 -14.23 2.78 -32.48
C LEU A 119 -15.13 1.64 -33.02
N PRO A 120 -14.64 0.79 -33.94
CA PRO A 120 -15.31 -0.44 -34.34
C PRO A 120 -15.27 -1.50 -33.21
N GLN A 121 -16.37 -1.59 -32.47
CA GLN A 121 -17.06 -2.73 -31.83
C GLN A 121 -16.38 -4.10 -31.49
N ARG A 122 -15.06 -4.26 -31.34
CA ARG A 122 -14.47 -5.59 -31.02
C ARG A 122 -13.72 -5.76 -29.70
N VAL A 123 -13.23 -4.71 -29.05
CA VAL A 123 -12.56 -4.83 -27.74
C VAL A 123 -13.02 -3.70 -26.81
N GLN A 124 -13.72 -4.06 -25.74
CA GLN A 124 -14.07 -3.12 -24.68
C GLN A 124 -12.86 -2.97 -23.76
N VAL A 125 -12.14 -1.86 -23.87
CA VAL A 125 -11.06 -1.52 -22.93
C VAL A 125 -11.72 -0.82 -21.75
N THR A 126 -11.94 -1.56 -20.66
CA THR A 126 -12.37 -0.96 -19.40
C THR A 126 -11.14 -0.63 -18.59
N VAL A 127 -10.78 0.65 -18.59
CA VAL A 127 -9.90 1.21 -17.56
C VAL A 127 -10.81 1.51 -16.39
N ARG A 128 -10.70 0.77 -15.28
CA ARG A 128 -11.33 1.22 -14.03
C ARG A 128 -10.47 2.35 -13.49
N PRO A 129 -11.00 3.57 -13.49
CA PRO A 129 -10.96 4.32 -12.25
C PRO A 129 -12.35 4.93 -12.08
N PRO A 130 -13.33 4.21 -11.48
CA PRO A 130 -14.31 4.97 -10.75
C PRO A 130 -13.51 5.78 -9.73
N GLU A 131 -13.73 7.09 -9.68
CA GLU A 131 -13.31 7.88 -8.52
C GLU A 131 -13.58 7.04 -7.27
N PRO A 132 -12.64 6.94 -6.32
CA PRO A 132 -12.85 6.12 -5.14
C PRO A 132 -14.02 6.70 -4.34
N GLN A 133 -15.23 6.26 -4.67
CA GLN A 133 -16.45 6.63 -3.98
C GLN A 133 -16.35 5.98 -2.61
N LEU A 134 -16.24 6.83 -1.59
CA LEU A 134 -16.23 6.35 -0.22
C LEU A 134 -17.53 5.60 0.05
N PRO A 135 -17.48 4.47 0.79
CA PRO A 135 -18.68 3.81 1.24
C PRO A 135 -19.58 4.79 2.00
N GLY A 136 -20.89 4.58 1.93
CA GLY A 136 -21.84 5.41 2.67
C GLY A 136 -21.54 5.47 4.17
N SER A 137 -22.06 6.50 4.85
CA SER A 137 -21.83 6.75 6.28
C SER A 137 -22.24 5.60 7.21
N SER A 138 -23.11 4.70 6.75
CA SER A 138 -23.49 3.47 7.46
C SER A 138 -22.37 2.44 7.53
N GLN A 139 -21.51 2.39 6.51
CA GLN A 139 -20.42 1.41 6.39
C GLN A 139 -19.08 2.00 6.84
N LEU A 140 -18.82 3.27 6.52
CA LEU A 140 -17.59 3.96 6.93
C LEU A 140 -17.91 5.11 7.88
N ARG A 141 -17.55 4.94 9.16
CA ARG A 141 -17.63 6.03 10.16
C ARG A 141 -16.32 6.81 10.16
N GLN A 142 -16.41 8.12 10.00
CA GLN A 142 -15.24 9.00 9.88
C GLN A 142 -15.25 10.00 11.03
N PHE A 143 -14.16 10.02 11.81
CA PHE A 143 -14.02 10.81 13.01
C PHE A 143 -12.81 11.73 12.94
N VAL A 144 -12.92 12.91 13.55
CA VAL A 144 -11.84 13.89 13.68
C VAL A 144 -11.61 14.20 15.15
N VAL A 145 -10.34 14.20 15.56
CA VAL A 145 -9.91 14.67 16.88
C VAL A 145 -8.92 15.80 16.69
N ARG A 146 -9.29 16.98 17.19
CA ARG A 146 -8.42 18.15 17.20
C ARG A 146 -7.53 18.09 18.43
N CYS A 147 -6.24 17.92 18.22
CA CYS A 147 -5.22 17.81 19.26
C CYS A 147 -4.53 19.15 19.46
N GLY A 148 -4.24 19.55 20.70
CA GLY A 148 -3.52 20.80 20.97
C GLY A 148 -2.02 20.68 20.72
N THR A 149 -1.45 19.52 21.02
CA THR A 149 -0.01 19.25 20.92
C THR A 149 0.30 17.89 20.32
N GLU A 150 1.55 17.68 19.91
CA GLU A 150 2.02 16.38 19.45
C GLU A 150 1.91 15.31 20.57
N GLU A 151 2.15 15.69 21.83
CA GLU A 151 2.00 14.80 22.99
C GLU A 151 0.57 14.25 23.10
N ASP A 152 -0.44 15.07 22.80
CA ASP A 152 -1.84 14.65 22.82
C ASP A 152 -2.12 13.58 21.75
N LYS A 153 -1.54 13.69 20.54
CA LYS A 153 -1.67 12.65 19.49
C LYS A 153 -1.14 11.30 19.98
N PHE A 154 0.06 11.29 20.57
CA PHE A 154 0.67 10.06 21.10
C PHE A 154 -0.11 9.49 22.28
N LEU A 155 -0.60 10.35 23.18
CA LEU A 155 -1.42 9.96 24.33
C LEU A 155 -2.73 9.31 23.90
N LEU A 156 -3.47 9.96 23.01
CA LEU A 156 -4.75 9.48 22.48
C LEU A 156 -4.57 8.15 21.75
N LEU A 157 -3.56 8.05 20.89
CA LEU A 157 -3.26 6.80 20.20
C LEU A 157 -2.92 5.68 21.18
N CYS A 158 -2.08 5.96 22.17
CA CYS A 158 -1.72 4.99 23.19
C CYS A 158 -2.96 4.51 23.94
N ALA A 159 -3.83 5.42 24.38
CA ALA A 159 -5.07 5.07 25.07
C ALA A 159 -5.99 4.22 24.17
N LEU A 160 -6.21 4.63 22.92
CA LEU A 160 -7.06 3.91 21.96
C LEU A 160 -6.65 2.46 21.74
N LEU A 161 -5.35 2.22 21.57
CA LEU A 161 -4.82 0.89 21.28
C LEU A 161 -4.66 0.06 22.56
N LYS A 162 -4.14 0.66 23.63
CA LYS A 162 -3.82 -0.05 24.86
C LYS A 162 -5.07 -0.42 25.65
N LEU A 163 -6.06 0.47 25.71
CA LEU A 163 -7.37 0.22 26.34
C LEU A 163 -8.33 -0.54 25.40
N ARG A 164 -7.87 -0.89 24.18
CA ARG A 164 -8.64 -1.64 23.17
C ARG A 164 -9.99 -0.99 22.83
N LEU A 165 -10.02 0.34 22.81
CA LEU A 165 -11.19 1.12 22.35
C LEU A 165 -11.39 0.92 20.85
N LEU A 166 -10.31 0.83 20.10
CA LEU A 166 -10.32 0.35 18.71
C LEU A 166 -10.05 -1.16 18.71
N ARG A 167 -11.06 -1.93 18.30
CA ARG A 167 -10.98 -3.39 18.20
C ARG A 167 -10.61 -3.80 16.78
N GLY A 168 -9.76 -4.82 16.68
CA GLY A 168 -9.31 -5.37 15.42
C GLY A 168 -8.07 -4.68 14.88
N ARG A 169 -7.75 -4.99 13.62
CA ARG A 169 -6.53 -4.54 12.97
C ARG A 169 -6.64 -3.11 12.46
N ALA A 170 -5.57 -2.34 12.60
CA ALA A 170 -5.56 -0.95 12.16
C ALA A 170 -4.33 -0.57 11.33
N LEU A 171 -4.55 0.35 10.39
CA LEU A 171 -3.49 1.01 9.62
C LEU A 171 -3.30 2.42 10.14
N LEU A 172 -2.08 2.79 10.47
CA LEU A 172 -1.71 4.11 10.97
C LEU A 172 -0.90 4.85 9.90
N PHE A 173 -1.40 5.97 9.40
CA PHE A 173 -0.71 6.78 8.40
C PHE A 173 0.01 7.96 9.02
N VAL A 174 1.27 8.15 8.62
CA VAL A 174 2.14 9.27 9.03
C VAL A 174 2.72 9.97 7.80
N GLY A 175 3.08 11.24 7.96
CA GLY A 175 3.56 12.08 6.86
C GLY A 175 5.05 11.89 6.50
N THR A 176 5.86 11.29 7.37
CA THR A 176 7.29 11.08 7.07
C THR A 176 7.81 9.74 7.56
N LEU A 177 8.86 9.26 6.90
CA LEU A 177 9.53 8.01 7.24
C LEU A 177 10.14 8.05 8.66
N ALA A 178 10.74 9.16 9.07
CA ALA A 178 11.25 9.32 10.43
C ALA A 178 10.14 9.21 11.49
N ARG A 179 8.95 9.76 11.20
CA ARG A 179 7.77 9.63 12.08
C ARG A 179 7.24 8.20 12.12
N CYS A 180 7.31 7.45 11.01
CA CYS A 180 6.91 6.05 10.96
C CYS A 180 7.67 5.20 11.98
N TYR A 181 9.01 5.26 11.94
CA TYR A 181 9.86 4.57 12.91
C TYR A 181 9.72 5.13 14.33
N ARG A 182 9.57 6.46 14.49
CA ARG A 182 9.31 7.07 15.80
C ARG A 182 8.05 6.51 16.44
N LEU A 183 6.97 6.40 15.68
CA LEU A 183 5.71 5.89 16.16
C LEU A 183 5.78 4.38 16.44
N LYS A 184 6.40 3.59 15.56
CA LYS A 184 6.68 2.16 15.80
C LYS A 184 7.42 1.94 17.13
N LEU A 185 8.55 2.62 17.32
CA LEU A 185 9.36 2.51 18.53
C LEU A 185 8.60 2.98 19.78
N PHE A 186 7.74 3.99 19.66
CA PHE A 186 6.88 4.44 20.75
C PHE A 186 5.88 3.36 21.16
N LEU A 187 5.19 2.74 20.19
CA LEU A 187 4.22 1.67 20.45
C LEU A 187 4.89 0.45 21.09
N GLU A 188 6.12 0.13 20.69
CA GLU A 188 6.93 -0.94 21.30
C GLU A 188 7.20 -0.70 22.80
N GLN A 189 7.35 0.57 23.25
CA GLN A 189 7.51 0.89 24.68
C GLN A 189 6.31 0.44 25.52
N PHE A 190 5.11 0.47 24.94
CA PHE A 190 3.87 0.02 25.57
C PHE A 190 3.57 -1.46 25.29
N GLY A 191 4.49 -2.18 24.64
CA GLY A 191 4.31 -3.58 24.26
C GLY A 191 3.20 -3.78 23.23
N ILE A 192 2.97 -2.78 22.37
CA ILE A 192 2.01 -2.85 21.26
C ILE A 192 2.82 -3.21 20.00
N PRO A 193 2.70 -4.44 19.48
CA PRO A 193 3.46 -4.87 18.32
C PRO A 193 2.95 -4.18 17.06
N ALA A 194 3.82 -3.46 16.37
CA ALA A 194 3.50 -2.79 15.11
C ALA A 194 4.64 -3.00 14.09
N CYS A 195 4.29 -3.11 12.81
CA CYS A 195 5.25 -3.18 11.71
C CYS A 195 5.23 -1.90 10.89
N ALA A 196 6.40 -1.52 10.37
CA ALA A 196 6.53 -0.38 9.47
C ALA A 196 6.33 -0.83 8.02
N LEU A 197 5.60 -0.04 7.24
CA LEU A 197 5.44 -0.21 5.80
C LEU A 197 5.83 1.10 5.11
N ASN A 198 7.00 1.12 4.49
CA ASN A 198 7.55 2.30 3.83
C ASN A 198 8.31 1.90 2.56
N SER A 199 8.68 2.88 1.73
CA SER A 199 9.26 2.62 0.42
C SER A 199 10.73 2.27 0.36
N GLU A 200 11.43 2.35 1.48
CA GLU A 200 12.81 1.89 1.56
C GLU A 200 12.89 0.36 1.70
N LEU A 201 11.76 -0.28 1.98
CA LEU A 201 11.65 -1.73 2.01
C LEU A 201 11.44 -2.28 0.59
N PRO A 202 12.21 -3.30 0.18
CA PRO A 202 12.00 -4.01 -1.08
C PRO A 202 10.59 -4.56 -1.20
N ALA A 203 10.13 -4.74 -2.44
CA ALA A 203 8.78 -5.22 -2.72
C ALA A 203 8.45 -6.52 -1.98
N ARG A 204 9.34 -7.52 -2.03
CA ARG A 204 9.15 -8.81 -1.35
C ARG A 204 8.89 -8.65 0.16
N SER A 205 9.61 -7.75 0.82
CA SER A 205 9.46 -7.52 2.26
C SER A 205 8.18 -6.77 2.59
N ARG A 206 7.78 -5.80 1.77
CA ARG A 206 6.46 -5.16 1.88
C ARG A 206 5.33 -6.17 1.69
N CYS A 207 5.46 -7.06 0.70
CA CYS A 207 4.52 -8.15 0.47
C CYS A 207 4.44 -9.10 1.68
N HIS A 208 5.59 -9.41 2.27
CA HIS A 208 5.68 -10.24 3.46
C HIS A 208 4.97 -9.57 4.65
N VAL A 209 5.23 -8.29 4.91
CA VAL A 209 4.58 -7.51 5.98
C VAL A 209 3.06 -7.53 5.85
N ILE A 210 2.52 -7.26 4.64
CA ILE A 210 1.08 -7.28 4.40
C ILE A 210 0.51 -8.70 4.61
N THR A 211 1.25 -9.74 4.19
CA THR A 211 0.85 -11.13 4.43
C THR A 211 0.80 -11.46 5.92
N GLN A 212 1.78 -11.02 6.71
CA GLN A 212 1.82 -11.21 8.16
C GLN A 212 0.64 -10.52 8.85
N PHE A 213 0.34 -9.29 8.43
CA PHE A 213 -0.82 -8.54 8.90
C PHE A 213 -2.15 -9.24 8.55
N ASN A 214 -2.31 -9.72 7.31
CA ASN A 214 -3.49 -10.46 6.88
C ASN A 214 -3.65 -11.79 7.65
N ARG A 215 -2.55 -12.41 8.09
CA ARG A 215 -2.54 -13.59 8.97
C ARG A 215 -2.80 -13.28 10.45
N GLY A 216 -2.84 -12.00 10.85
CA GLY A 216 -3.05 -11.60 12.24
C GLY A 216 -1.81 -11.74 13.12
N ILE A 217 -0.61 -11.75 12.53
CA ILE A 217 0.65 -11.78 13.27
C ILE A 217 0.99 -10.39 13.82
N TYR A 218 0.63 -9.35 13.06
CA TYR A 218 0.62 -7.96 13.50
C TYR A 218 -0.78 -7.40 13.41
N ASP A 219 -1.21 -6.72 14.47
CA ASP A 219 -2.49 -6.03 14.49
C ASP A 219 -2.40 -4.62 13.90
N TYR A 220 -1.20 -4.04 13.87
CA TYR A 220 -0.98 -2.64 13.52
C TYR A 220 0.13 -2.48 12.49
N ILE A 221 -0.15 -1.74 11.41
CA ILE A 221 0.86 -1.27 10.46
C ILE A 221 0.98 0.24 10.59
N VAL A 222 2.20 0.74 10.69
CA VAL A 222 2.51 2.16 10.51
C VAL A 222 3.03 2.38 9.10
N ALA A 223 2.34 3.20 8.31
CA ALA A 223 2.63 3.44 6.90
C ALA A 223 2.85 4.92 6.59
N THR A 224 3.64 5.20 5.56
CA THR A 224 3.75 6.53 4.95
C THR A 224 3.04 6.53 3.61
N ASP A 225 2.40 7.64 3.26
CA ASP A 225 1.96 7.84 1.88
C ASP A 225 3.16 7.98 0.95
N GLU A 226 3.00 7.51 -0.29
CA GLU A 226 3.80 8.00 -1.39
C GLU A 226 2.93 8.87 -2.29
N GLU A 227 3.30 10.15 -2.41
CA GLU A 227 2.88 10.97 -3.53
C GLU A 227 3.40 10.30 -4.81
N ALA A 228 2.45 9.84 -5.64
CA ALA A 228 2.75 9.58 -7.05
C ALA A 228 3.44 10.84 -7.60
N PRO A 229 4.49 10.71 -8.43
CA PRO A 229 5.09 11.88 -9.04
C PRO A 229 4.00 12.64 -9.79
N ALA A 230 3.68 13.85 -9.32
CA ALA A 230 2.95 14.81 -10.13
C ALA A 230 3.66 14.90 -11.47
N VAL A 231 2.91 14.68 -12.54
CA VAL A 231 3.38 14.91 -13.92
C VAL A 231 4.02 16.30 -13.92
N PRO A 232 5.28 16.46 -14.35
CA PRO A 232 5.93 17.75 -14.24
C PRO A 232 5.19 18.74 -15.13
N ALA A 233 4.46 19.66 -14.52
CA ALA A 233 3.98 20.84 -15.18
C ALA A 233 5.21 21.61 -15.67
N GLU A 234 5.34 21.77 -16.98
CA GLU A 234 6.39 22.57 -17.60
C GLU A 234 6.39 23.98 -16.99
N GLN A 235 7.46 24.32 -16.26
CA GLN A 235 7.79 25.69 -15.92
C GLN A 235 9.15 26.06 -16.54
N PRO A 236 9.31 27.30 -17.04
CA PRO A 236 10.44 27.70 -17.88
C PRO A 236 11.75 27.86 -17.06
N PRO A 237 12.92 27.85 -17.72
CA PRO A 237 14.19 27.54 -17.06
C PRO A 237 14.72 28.73 -16.24
N ARG A 238 14.98 28.51 -14.95
CA ARG A 238 15.80 29.41 -14.12
C ARG A 238 17.21 28.85 -13.90
N LYS A 239 18.19 29.74 -14.00
CA LYS A 239 19.64 29.51 -14.10
C LYS A 239 20.23 28.73 -12.91
N LYS A 240 21.11 27.77 -13.25
CA LYS A 240 21.88 26.88 -12.36
C LYS A 240 22.74 27.65 -11.35
N ARG A 241 22.66 27.30 -10.05
CA ARG A 241 23.78 27.38 -9.10
C ARG A 241 24.12 25.96 -8.63
N LYS A 242 25.41 25.63 -8.71
CA LYS A 242 25.99 24.31 -8.43
C LYS A 242 26.10 24.07 -6.92
N GLY A 243 25.72 22.88 -6.48
CA GLY A 243 26.10 22.32 -5.18
C GLY A 243 24.93 21.82 -4.33
N ALA A 244 24.44 20.61 -4.58
CA ALA A 244 23.73 19.77 -3.60
C ALA A 244 23.54 18.35 -4.17
N ALA A 245 23.62 17.36 -3.27
CA ALA A 245 23.70 15.93 -3.53
C ALA A 245 22.58 15.35 -4.40
N GLN A 246 22.95 14.40 -5.26
CA GLN A 246 22.02 13.54 -6.01
C GLN A 246 21.08 12.83 -5.03
N SER A 247 19.78 13.13 -5.10
CA SER A 247 18.75 12.28 -4.52
C SER A 247 18.74 10.96 -5.30
N LYS A 248 19.02 9.86 -4.60
CA LYS A 248 18.93 8.49 -5.15
C LYS A 248 17.51 8.27 -5.70
N GLY A 249 17.45 7.73 -6.91
CA GLY A 249 16.20 7.46 -7.64
C GLY A 249 15.24 6.58 -6.83
N LYS A 250 13.96 6.94 -6.89
CA LYS A 250 12.83 6.19 -6.34
C LYS A 250 12.76 4.81 -6.99
N ASP A 251 12.54 3.76 -6.20
CA ASP A 251 12.34 2.41 -6.72
C ASP A 251 10.97 2.32 -7.41
N PRO A 252 10.90 2.02 -8.72
CA PRO A 252 9.65 1.82 -9.43
C PRO A 252 8.88 0.58 -8.92
N GLU A 253 9.48 -0.24 -8.05
CA GLU A 253 8.86 -1.43 -7.46
C GLU A 253 7.87 -1.09 -6.31
N TYR A 254 7.75 0.17 -5.86
CA TYR A 254 6.87 0.51 -4.74
C TYR A 254 5.37 0.26 -4.98
N GLY A 255 4.88 0.41 -6.20
CA GLY A 255 3.48 0.08 -6.51
C GLY A 255 3.09 -1.40 -6.29
N VAL A 256 4.04 -2.31 -6.02
CA VAL A 256 3.79 -3.76 -5.96
C VAL A 256 2.96 -4.07 -4.71
N ALA A 257 3.07 -3.24 -3.67
CA ALA A 257 2.23 -3.32 -2.48
C ALA A 257 0.76 -2.93 -2.75
N ARG A 258 0.45 -2.16 -3.79
CA ARG A 258 -0.95 -1.85 -4.15
C ARG A 258 -1.69 -3.05 -4.75
N GLY A 259 -0.98 -4.12 -5.13
CA GLY A 259 -1.58 -5.39 -5.53
C GLY A 259 -1.83 -6.41 -4.42
N ILE A 260 -1.40 -6.10 -3.18
CA ILE A 260 -1.73 -6.92 -2.00
C ILE A 260 -2.66 -6.11 -1.13
N ASP A 261 -3.93 -6.44 -1.23
CA ASP A 261 -4.95 -5.83 -0.39
C ASP A 261 -4.76 -6.12 1.12
N PHE A 262 -5.06 -5.13 1.94
CA PHE A 262 -5.16 -5.27 3.39
C PHE A 262 -6.50 -5.88 3.74
N GLN A 263 -6.50 -7.07 4.33
CA GLN A 263 -7.72 -7.81 4.64
C GLN A 263 -8.20 -7.48 6.06
N ASN A 264 -9.50 -7.21 6.19
CA ASN A 264 -10.19 -6.98 7.46
C ASN A 264 -9.52 -5.89 8.32
N VAL A 265 -9.22 -4.75 7.69
CA VAL A 265 -8.81 -3.53 8.39
C VAL A 265 -10.05 -2.95 9.07
N ALA A 266 -10.10 -3.03 10.40
CA ALA A 266 -11.21 -2.51 11.18
C ALA A 266 -11.15 -0.98 11.30
N ALA A 267 -9.93 -0.43 11.35
CA ALA A 267 -9.72 0.99 11.48
C ALA A 267 -8.55 1.55 10.66
N VAL A 268 -8.71 2.77 10.17
CA VAL A 268 -7.63 3.58 9.60
C VAL A 268 -7.44 4.79 10.51
N ILE A 269 -6.21 5.02 10.95
CA ILE A 269 -5.84 6.15 11.80
C ILE A 269 -4.90 7.06 11.00
N ASN A 270 -5.39 8.24 10.62
CA ASN A 270 -4.53 9.31 10.10
C ASN A 270 -3.86 9.99 11.29
N PHE A 271 -2.66 9.53 11.64
CA PHE A 271 -1.88 10.15 12.72
C PHE A 271 -1.42 11.55 12.33
N ASP A 272 -1.09 11.73 11.06
CA ASP A 272 -0.88 13.03 10.41
C ASP A 272 -1.95 13.25 9.35
N VAL A 273 -2.46 14.48 9.24
CA VAL A 273 -3.49 14.83 8.25
C VAL A 273 -2.89 14.65 6.84
N PRO A 274 -3.59 14.00 5.90
CA PRO A 274 -3.09 13.88 4.54
C PRO A 274 -3.09 15.26 3.84
N PRO A 275 -2.09 15.55 2.98
CA PRO A 275 -1.95 16.88 2.35
C PRO A 275 -3.02 17.14 1.26
N THR A 276 -3.65 16.08 0.75
CA THR A 276 -4.64 16.13 -0.32
C THR A 276 -5.86 15.27 0.00
N VAL A 277 -7.00 15.66 -0.58
CA VAL A 277 -8.27 14.93 -0.48
C VAL A 277 -8.16 13.54 -1.11
N GLU A 278 -7.46 13.41 -2.24
CA GLU A 278 -7.21 12.12 -2.88
C GLU A 278 -6.42 11.18 -1.96
N SER A 279 -5.38 11.68 -1.28
CA SER A 279 -4.66 10.89 -0.28
C SER A 279 -5.59 10.45 0.85
N TYR A 280 -6.42 11.37 1.37
CA TYR A 280 -7.41 11.03 2.40
C TYR A 280 -8.30 9.86 1.97
N ILE A 281 -8.92 9.96 0.79
CA ILE A 281 -9.82 8.95 0.25
C ILE A 281 -9.08 7.61 0.07
N HIS A 282 -7.86 7.63 -0.46
CA HIS A 282 -7.04 6.42 -0.64
C HIS A 282 -6.66 5.74 0.68
N ARG A 283 -6.42 6.51 1.73
CA ARG A 283 -6.12 6.00 3.07
C ARG A 283 -7.36 5.36 3.70
N VAL A 284 -8.48 6.07 3.76
CA VAL A 284 -9.69 5.56 4.43
C VAL A 284 -10.35 4.43 3.62
N GLY A 285 -10.17 4.39 2.30
CA GLY A 285 -10.55 3.27 1.43
C GLY A 285 -9.78 1.96 1.69
N ARG A 286 -8.88 1.93 2.69
CA ARG A 286 -8.24 0.70 3.18
C ARG A 286 -9.07 -0.02 4.23
N THR A 287 -10.07 0.63 4.84
CA THR A 287 -11.07 0.00 5.70
C THR A 287 -12.43 -0.04 5.00
N ALA A 288 -13.48 -0.52 5.69
CA ALA A 288 -14.85 -0.54 5.17
C ALA A 288 -14.98 -1.23 3.80
N ARG A 289 -14.26 -2.35 3.58
CA ARG A 289 -14.28 -3.10 2.32
C ARG A 289 -15.38 -4.17 2.32
N ALA A 290 -15.96 -4.41 1.15
CA ALA A 290 -17.11 -5.30 0.95
C ALA A 290 -18.30 -4.90 1.84
N ASP A 291 -18.79 -5.79 2.71
CA ASP A 291 -19.91 -5.54 3.62
C ASP A 291 -19.47 -5.25 5.07
N ASN A 292 -18.16 -5.16 5.32
CA ASN A 292 -17.66 -4.94 6.68
C ASN A 292 -17.68 -3.45 7.04
N PRO A 293 -18.14 -3.08 8.25
CA PRO A 293 -18.03 -1.71 8.71
C PRO A 293 -16.56 -1.36 8.99
N GLY A 294 -16.21 -0.09 8.76
CA GLY A 294 -14.89 0.46 9.03
C GLY A 294 -14.96 1.77 9.80
N THR A 295 -13.85 2.12 10.44
CA THR A 295 -13.71 3.39 11.16
C THR A 295 -12.46 4.12 10.68
N ALA A 296 -12.60 5.36 10.24
CA ALA A 296 -11.49 6.27 9.98
C ALA A 296 -11.40 7.28 11.12
N LEU A 297 -10.21 7.47 11.68
CA LEU A 297 -9.94 8.45 12.73
C LEU A 297 -8.78 9.35 12.30
N THR A 298 -9.01 10.65 12.27
CA THR A 298 -7.98 11.64 11.89
C THR A 298 -7.62 12.52 13.06
N PHE A 299 -6.32 12.58 13.37
CA PHE A 299 -5.79 13.53 14.33
C PHE A 299 -5.31 14.78 13.59
N ALA A 300 -5.70 15.96 14.08
CA ALA A 300 -5.29 17.23 13.51
C ALA A 300 -4.70 18.15 14.57
N LEU A 301 -3.47 18.60 14.35
CA LEU A 301 -2.85 19.70 15.10
C LEU A 301 -3.39 21.06 14.63
N PRO A 302 -3.12 22.15 15.37
CA PRO A 302 -3.48 23.50 14.92
C PRO A 302 -2.87 23.86 13.57
N GLU A 303 -1.65 23.41 13.30
CA GLU A 303 -0.91 23.65 12.06
C GLU A 303 -1.47 22.87 10.85
N GLU A 304 -2.24 21.80 11.10
CA GLU A 304 -2.82 20.93 10.06
C GLU A 304 -4.30 21.28 9.78
N GLN A 305 -4.84 22.35 10.37
CA GLN A 305 -6.26 22.70 10.22
C GLN A 305 -6.63 23.11 8.81
N ASP A 306 -5.73 23.78 8.09
CA ASP A 306 -6.00 24.17 6.70
C ASP A 306 -6.12 22.95 5.79
N ASP A 307 -5.29 21.93 6.01
CA ASP A 307 -5.34 20.66 5.27
C ASP A 307 -6.63 19.89 5.61
N LEU A 308 -7.00 19.87 6.89
CA LEU A 308 -8.24 19.24 7.34
C LEU A 308 -9.48 19.96 6.78
N ALA A 309 -9.51 21.29 6.79
CA ALA A 309 -10.63 22.07 6.27
C ALA A 309 -10.85 21.79 4.78
N ARG A 310 -9.77 21.71 3.98
CA ARG A 310 -9.86 21.31 2.56
C ARG A 310 -10.49 19.92 2.37
N ILE A 311 -10.24 18.99 3.29
CA ILE A 311 -10.84 17.65 3.26
C ILE A 311 -12.30 17.70 3.71
N GLU A 312 -12.61 18.43 4.80
CA GLU A 312 -13.98 18.63 5.29
C GLU A 312 -14.87 19.26 4.20
N ASP A 313 -14.39 20.30 3.52
CA ASP A 313 -15.10 20.99 2.45
C ASP A 313 -15.34 20.09 1.23
N ALA A 314 -14.35 19.28 0.83
CA ALA A 314 -14.48 18.38 -0.31
C ALA A 314 -15.38 17.16 -0.02
N LEU A 315 -15.53 16.78 1.26
CA LEU A 315 -16.41 15.69 1.69
C LEU A 315 -17.79 16.18 2.13
N ALA A 316 -18.01 17.49 2.23
CA ALA A 316 -19.33 18.04 2.53
C ALA A 316 -20.28 17.70 1.37
N GLY A 317 -21.35 16.96 1.67
CA GLY A 317 -22.36 16.63 0.66
C GLY A 317 -23.16 17.86 0.21
N GLU A 318 -24.01 17.70 -0.81
CA GLU A 318 -24.91 18.76 -1.29
C GLU A 318 -25.83 19.35 -0.19
N ASN A 319 -26.01 18.63 0.91
CA ASN A 319 -26.80 19.03 2.08
C ASN A 319 -26.00 19.80 3.16
N GLY A 320 -24.68 19.99 2.99
CA GLY A 320 -23.83 20.72 3.94
C GLY A 320 -23.52 19.97 5.25
N GLU A 321 -23.94 18.73 5.41
CA GLU A 321 -23.55 17.89 6.55
C GLU A 321 -22.14 17.33 6.35
N SER A 322 -21.23 17.65 7.27
CA SER A 322 -19.87 17.11 7.26
C SER A 322 -19.90 15.61 7.54
N MET A 323 -19.34 14.82 6.63
CA MET A 323 -19.14 13.38 6.85
C MET A 323 -18.15 13.09 8.00
N LEU A 324 -17.35 14.08 8.37
CA LEU A 324 -16.35 14.01 9.43
C LEU A 324 -16.95 14.41 10.78
N GLN A 325 -17.21 13.42 11.63
CA GLN A 325 -17.80 13.66 12.93
C GLN A 325 -16.73 14.03 13.96
N PRO A 326 -16.91 15.10 14.76
CA PRO A 326 -15.99 15.39 15.85
C PRO A 326 -16.08 14.30 16.91
N TYR A 327 -14.95 13.67 17.23
CA TYR A 327 -14.87 12.71 18.32
C TYR A 327 -14.33 13.40 19.57
N LYS A 328 -15.16 13.45 20.61
CA LYS A 328 -14.79 14.03 21.91
C LYS A 328 -14.17 12.95 22.78
N PHE A 329 -12.89 13.11 23.11
CA PHE A 329 -12.22 12.30 24.12
C PHE A 329 -12.34 12.96 25.49
N SER A 330 -12.62 12.16 26.52
CA SER A 330 -12.45 12.57 27.91
C SER A 330 -10.96 12.64 28.23
N THR A 331 -10.32 13.78 27.94
CA THR A 331 -8.87 13.96 28.21
C THR A 331 -8.52 13.73 29.68
N GLU A 332 -9.46 14.02 30.59
CA GLU A 332 -9.32 13.82 32.03
C GLU A 332 -9.10 12.33 32.40
N GLU A 333 -9.76 11.40 31.72
CA GLU A 333 -9.67 9.96 31.99
C GLU A 333 -8.30 9.39 31.59
N ILE A 334 -7.68 9.96 30.56
CA ILE A 334 -6.39 9.49 30.02
C ILE A 334 -5.19 10.28 30.54
N GLU A 335 -5.42 11.34 31.33
CA GLU A 335 -4.37 12.25 31.80
C GLU A 335 -3.31 11.52 32.65
N ALA A 336 -3.72 10.47 33.37
CA ALA A 336 -2.79 9.63 34.13
C ALA A 336 -1.77 8.88 33.25
N LEU A 337 -2.07 8.64 31.96
CA LEU A 337 -1.14 8.06 31.00
C LEU A 337 -0.17 9.08 30.41
N ARG A 338 -0.42 10.39 30.57
CA ARG A 338 0.37 11.47 29.95
C ARG A 338 1.84 11.39 30.32
N TYR A 339 2.15 11.25 31.61
CA TYR A 339 3.54 11.14 32.08
C TYR A 339 4.28 9.96 31.43
N ARG A 340 3.61 8.81 31.31
CA ARG A 340 4.17 7.60 30.68
C ARG A 340 4.41 7.81 29.19
N CYS A 341 3.45 8.43 28.50
CA CYS A 341 3.58 8.77 27.09
C CYS A 341 4.76 9.73 26.88
N ARG A 342 4.88 10.78 27.71
CA ARG A 342 6.01 11.71 27.66
C ARG A 342 7.35 11.02 27.88
N ASP A 343 7.43 10.10 28.83
CA ASP A 343 8.65 9.34 29.10
C ASP A 343 9.03 8.40 27.93
N ALA A 344 8.05 7.72 27.35
CA ALA A 344 8.24 6.93 26.13
C ALA A 344 8.72 7.79 24.95
N MET A 345 8.08 8.95 24.72
CA MET A 345 8.48 9.88 23.65
C MET A 345 9.91 10.41 23.81
N ARG A 346 10.35 10.63 25.05
CA ARG A 346 11.73 11.04 25.37
C ARG A 346 12.75 9.92 25.14
N SER A 347 12.37 8.67 25.40
CA SER A 347 13.23 7.50 25.14
C SER A 347 13.45 7.25 23.64
N VAL A 348 12.49 7.63 22.80
CA VAL A 348 12.56 7.48 21.35
C VAL A 348 13.28 8.71 20.76
N THR A 349 14.62 8.69 20.78
CA THR A 349 15.44 9.79 20.25
C THR A 349 15.57 9.73 18.73
N LYS A 350 16.02 10.83 18.10
CA LYS A 350 16.36 10.84 16.66
C LYS A 350 17.42 9.80 16.32
N GLN A 351 18.34 9.53 17.24
CA GLN A 351 19.39 8.52 17.07
C GLN A 351 18.81 7.10 17.11
N ALA A 352 17.92 6.82 18.07
CA ALA A 352 17.22 5.54 18.13
C ALA A 352 16.40 5.26 16.86
N VAL A 353 15.72 6.29 16.32
CA VAL A 353 14.99 6.20 15.04
C VAL A 353 15.93 5.88 13.88
N LYS A 354 17.07 6.56 13.78
CA LYS A 354 18.06 6.32 12.73
C LYS A 354 18.62 4.90 12.82
N GLU A 355 18.93 4.42 14.02
CA GLU A 355 19.46 3.08 14.23
C GLU A 355 18.43 1.98 13.96
N ALA A 356 17.17 2.18 14.33
CA ALA A 356 16.10 1.25 14.01
C ALA A 356 15.90 1.10 12.49
N ARG A 357 15.91 2.22 11.77
CA ARG A 357 15.87 2.24 10.30
C ARG A 357 17.08 1.55 9.68
N LEU A 358 18.29 1.86 10.13
CA LEU A 358 19.52 1.23 9.62
C LEU A 358 19.53 -0.27 9.86
N ARG A 359 19.03 -0.72 11.02
CA ARG A 359 18.90 -2.15 11.34
C ARG A 359 17.97 -2.86 10.37
N GLU A 360 16.79 -2.29 10.10
CA GLU A 360 15.81 -2.90 9.18
C GLU A 360 16.37 -3.00 7.75
N ILE A 361 17.03 -1.95 7.26
CA ILE A 361 17.71 -1.97 5.95
C ILE A 361 18.85 -3.00 5.93
N LYS A 362 19.64 -3.09 7.01
CA LYS A 362 20.74 -4.04 7.12
C LYS A 362 20.24 -5.49 7.08
N ASP A 363 19.19 -5.80 7.82
CA ASP A 363 18.60 -7.14 7.85
C ASP A 363 18.07 -7.52 6.46
N GLU A 364 17.50 -6.55 5.75
CA GLU A 364 17.07 -6.74 4.37
C GLU A 364 18.25 -6.99 3.41
N LEU A 365 19.34 -6.24 3.53
CA LEU A 365 20.55 -6.44 2.72
C LEU A 365 21.13 -7.84 2.94
N LEU A 366 21.16 -8.32 4.19
CA LEU A 366 21.67 -9.65 4.54
C LEU A 366 20.79 -10.78 3.97
N ASN A 367 19.49 -10.56 3.87
CA ASN A 367 18.52 -11.54 3.37
C ASN A 367 18.29 -11.46 1.85
N SER A 368 18.87 -10.47 1.18
CA SER A 368 18.69 -10.25 -0.26
C SER A 368 19.36 -11.34 -1.09
N GLU A 369 18.56 -12.08 -1.88
CA GLU A 369 19.06 -13.06 -2.84
C GLU A 369 19.91 -12.42 -3.94
N LYS A 370 19.58 -11.19 -4.36
CA LYS A 370 20.33 -10.45 -5.39
C LYS A 370 21.76 -10.13 -4.95
N LEU A 371 21.97 -9.92 -3.65
CA LEU A 371 23.28 -9.56 -3.09
C LEU A 371 24.11 -10.78 -2.66
N LYS A 372 23.57 -12.00 -2.76
CA LYS A 372 24.32 -13.21 -2.39
C LYS A 372 25.63 -13.34 -3.17
N ALA A 373 25.57 -13.23 -4.50
CA ALA A 373 26.76 -13.29 -5.35
C ALA A 373 27.76 -12.16 -5.03
N TYR A 374 27.27 -10.94 -4.76
CA TYR A 374 28.13 -9.83 -4.36
C TYR A 374 28.87 -10.11 -3.05
N PHE A 375 28.21 -10.69 -2.05
CA PHE A 375 28.82 -11.03 -0.76
C PHE A 375 29.72 -12.28 -0.82
N GLU A 376 29.50 -13.17 -1.79
CA GLU A 376 30.42 -14.26 -2.13
C GLU A 376 31.74 -13.68 -2.67
N ASP A 377 31.66 -12.68 -3.56
CA ASP A 377 32.84 -11.98 -4.11
C ASP A 377 33.48 -11.02 -3.09
N ASN A 378 32.72 -10.50 -2.12
CA ASN A 378 33.16 -9.50 -1.13
C ASN A 378 32.90 -9.97 0.32
N PRO A 379 33.62 -11.00 0.81
CA PRO A 379 33.38 -11.58 2.14
C PRO A 379 33.68 -10.62 3.28
N ARG A 380 34.56 -9.63 3.07
CA ARG A 380 34.87 -8.59 4.06
C ARG A 380 33.67 -7.69 4.33
N ASP A 381 32.93 -7.30 3.29
CA ASP A 381 31.77 -6.42 3.42
C ASP A 381 30.64 -7.12 4.14
N LEU A 382 30.42 -8.41 3.85
CA LEU A 382 29.49 -9.26 4.60
C LEU A 382 29.88 -9.35 6.09
N HIS A 383 31.17 -9.50 6.37
CA HIS A 383 31.67 -9.59 7.74
C HIS A 383 31.47 -8.27 8.50
N VAL A 384 31.80 -7.13 7.88
CA VAL A 384 31.55 -5.79 8.45
C VAL A 384 30.07 -5.61 8.72
N LEU A 385 29.22 -5.94 7.75
CA LEU A 385 27.78 -5.82 7.88
C LEU A 385 27.28 -6.67 9.05
N ARG A 386 27.66 -7.95 9.17
CA ARG A 386 27.22 -8.81 10.29
C ARG A 386 27.63 -8.28 11.67
N HIS A 387 28.81 -7.68 11.79
CA HIS A 387 29.36 -7.24 13.07
C HIS A 387 29.00 -5.79 13.44
N ASP A 388 28.35 -5.05 12.55
CA ASP A 388 27.85 -3.70 12.83
C ASP A 388 26.71 -3.75 13.87
N LYS A 389 27.03 -3.49 15.14
CA LYS A 389 26.05 -3.50 16.24
C LYS A 389 25.46 -2.10 16.41
N PRO A 390 24.17 -1.98 16.76
CA PRO A 390 23.57 -0.69 17.07
C PRO A 390 24.34 -0.05 18.24
N LEU A 391 24.75 1.21 18.04
CA LEU A 391 25.54 1.97 19.03
C LEU A 391 24.65 2.48 20.18
N HIS A 392 23.39 2.81 19.89
CA HIS A 392 22.40 3.35 20.81
C HIS A 392 21.01 2.75 20.53
N PRO A 393 20.82 1.44 20.81
CA PRO A 393 19.54 0.80 20.61
C PRO A 393 18.45 1.49 21.45
N ALA A 394 17.23 1.56 20.91
CA ALA A 394 16.08 2.06 21.65
C ALA A 394 15.93 1.27 22.96
N ILE A 395 16.07 1.96 24.10
CA ILE A 395 15.91 1.33 25.41
C ILE A 395 14.42 1.14 25.64
N VAL A 396 13.97 -0.12 25.68
CA VAL A 396 12.58 -0.45 26.03
C VAL A 396 12.46 -0.51 27.53
N LYS A 397 11.60 0.33 28.11
CA LYS A 397 11.36 0.40 29.56
C LYS A 397 10.31 -0.64 29.96
N PRO A 398 10.66 -1.72 30.69
CA PRO A 398 9.74 -2.85 30.93
C PRO A 398 8.45 -2.46 31.68
N HIS A 399 8.54 -1.48 32.59
CA HIS A 399 7.39 -1.00 33.37
C HIS A 399 6.34 -0.27 32.51
N LEU A 400 6.73 0.28 31.35
CA LEU A 400 5.79 0.96 30.44
C LEU A 400 4.86 -0.03 29.73
N ARG A 401 5.18 -1.32 29.71
CA ARG A 401 4.34 -2.36 29.14
C ARG A 401 3.04 -2.60 29.91
N ASN A 402 3.08 -2.47 31.23
CA ASN A 402 1.94 -2.81 32.10
C ASN A 402 1.12 -1.57 32.40
N VAL A 403 -0.13 -1.51 31.94
CA VAL A 403 -1.09 -0.49 32.40
C VAL A 403 -1.76 -1.03 33.66
N PRO A 404 -1.65 -0.34 34.81
CA PRO A 404 -2.34 -0.75 36.03
C PRO A 404 -3.84 -0.87 35.80
N GLU A 405 -4.48 -1.86 36.44
CA GLU A 405 -5.92 -2.15 36.28
C GLU A 405 -6.85 -1.02 36.76
N TYR A 406 -6.33 -0.05 37.53
CA TYR A 406 -7.09 1.10 38.00
C TYR A 406 -7.19 2.23 36.96
N LEU A 407 -6.45 2.14 35.85
CA LEU A 407 -6.54 3.01 34.68
C LEU A 407 -7.33 2.29 33.58
#